data_AF-A0A377KHF3-F1
#
_entry.id   AF-A0A377KHF3-F1
#
_cell.length_a   1.000
_cell.length_b   1.000
_cell.length_c   1.000
_cell.angle_alpha   90.00
_cell.angle_beta   90.00
_cell.angle_gamma   90.00
#
_symmetry.space_group_name_H-M   'P 1'
#
loop_
_entity.id
_entity.type
_entity.pdbx_description
1 polymer ?
#
loop_
_entity_poly.entity_id
_entity_poly.type
_entity_poly.pdbx_seq_one_letter_code
_entity_poly.pdbx_strand_id
1 'polypeptide(L)'
;MESLASLYKNHIATLQERTRDALARFKLDALLIHSGELFNVFLDDHPYPFKVNPQFKAWVPVTQVPNCWLLVDGVNKPKLWFYLPVDYWHNVEPLPKLLLD
;
A
#
# COMPACT_ATOMS: atom_id res chain seq x y z
N MET A 1 11.16 -21.47 -15.07
CA MET A 1 10.78 -20.04 -15.19
C MET A 1 10.22 -19.66 -13.82
N GLU A 2 10.81 -18.69 -13.13
CA GLU A 2 10.26 -18.26 -11.82
C GLU A 2 8.90 -17.60 -12.00
N SER A 3 7.97 -17.89 -11.08
CA SER A 3 6.64 -17.29 -11.09
C SER A 3 6.71 -15.86 -10.58
N LEU A 4 5.79 -14.99 -11.02
CA LEU A 4 5.70 -13.63 -10.49
C LEU A 4 5.58 -13.62 -8.95
N ALA A 5 4.93 -14.62 -8.36
CA ALA A 5 4.83 -14.77 -6.92
C ALA A 5 6.19 -15.01 -6.22
N SER A 6 7.10 -15.80 -6.83
CA SER A 6 8.43 -16.01 -6.24
C SER A 6 9.29 -14.76 -6.34
N LEU A 7 9.25 -14.08 -7.50
CA LEU A 7 9.94 -12.80 -7.70
C LEU A 7 9.42 -11.74 -6.72
N TYR A 8 8.11 -11.70 -6.48
CA TYR A 8 7.50 -10.76 -5.56
C TYR A 8 7.91 -11.01 -4.10
N LYS A 9 8.08 -12.29 -3.69
CA LYS A 9 8.65 -12.62 -2.37
C LYS A 9 10.06 -12.02 -2.20
N ASN A 10 10.90 -12.13 -3.23
CA ASN A 10 12.25 -11.56 -3.22
C ASN A 10 12.24 -10.02 -3.22
N HIS A 11 11.28 -9.41 -3.93
CA HIS A 11 11.02 -7.97 -3.90
C HIS A 11 10.70 -7.49 -2.47
N ILE A 12 9.76 -8.14 -1.78
CA ILE A 12 9.42 -7.80 -0.40
C ILE A 12 10.62 -7.94 0.55
N ALA A 13 11.42 -9.00 0.42
CA ALA A 13 12.63 -9.18 1.22
C ALA A 13 13.63 -8.03 1.02
N THR A 14 13.79 -7.58 -0.23
CA THR A 14 14.66 -6.44 -0.56
C THR A 14 14.17 -5.14 0.07
N LEU A 15 12.86 -4.89 0.06
CA LEU A 15 12.28 -3.68 0.64
C LEU A 15 12.33 -3.69 2.17
N GLN A 16 12.14 -4.84 2.80
CA GLN A 16 12.30 -5.01 4.25
C GLN A 16 13.72 -4.67 4.71
N GLU A 17 14.74 -5.22 4.04
CA GLU A 17 16.15 -4.93 4.36
C GLU A 17 16.46 -3.43 4.27
N ARG A 18 16.08 -2.79 3.15
CA ARG A 18 16.27 -1.35 2.95
C ARG A 18 15.54 -0.52 4.02
N THR A 19 14.36 -0.96 4.43
CA THR A 19 13.56 -0.29 5.46
C THR A 19 14.22 -0.38 6.82
N ARG A 20 14.65 -1.58 7.21
CA ARG A 20 15.35 -1.82 8.48
C ARG A 20 16.60 -0.94 8.58
N ASP A 21 17.40 -0.90 7.52
CA ASP A 21 18.63 -0.09 7.49
C ASP A 21 18.33 1.41 7.58
N ALA A 22 17.30 1.89 6.89
CA ALA A 22 16.86 3.28 6.97
C ALA A 22 16.33 3.64 8.37
N LEU A 23 15.47 2.81 8.96
CA LEU A 23 14.90 3.01 10.29
C LEU A 23 15.98 3.07 11.37
N ALA A 24 16.95 2.14 11.33
CA ALA A 24 18.09 2.13 12.25
C ALA A 24 18.93 3.41 12.11
N ARG A 25 19.18 3.85 10.87
CA ARG A 25 19.96 5.08 10.59
C ARG A 25 19.27 6.33 11.11
N PHE A 26 17.95 6.43 10.96
CA PHE A 26 17.18 7.63 11.33
C PHE A 26 16.53 7.55 12.71
N LYS A 27 16.76 6.47 13.47
CA LYS A 27 16.23 6.25 14.83
C LYS A 27 14.69 6.30 14.87
N LEU A 28 14.06 5.55 13.98
CA LEU A 28 12.62 5.42 13.88
C LEU A 28 12.20 3.98 14.14
N ASP A 29 11.00 3.79 14.68
CA ASP A 29 10.48 2.45 14.98
C ASP A 29 9.86 1.78 13.74
N ALA A 30 9.18 2.56 12.89
CA ALA A 30 8.49 2.07 11.71
C ALA A 30 8.21 3.19 10.70
N LEU A 31 7.89 2.80 9.46
CA LEU A 31 7.29 3.68 8.45
C LEU A 31 5.80 3.37 8.33
N LEU A 32 4.98 4.42 8.43
CA LEU A 32 3.56 4.37 8.09
C LEU A 32 3.35 5.05 6.74
N ILE A 33 3.08 4.25 5.71
CA ILE A 33 3.03 4.67 4.31
C ILE A 33 1.57 4.73 3.87
N HIS A 34 1.07 5.93 3.58
CA HIS A 34 -0.29 6.17 3.12
C HIS A 34 -0.43 6.00 1.60
N SER A 35 -1.49 5.36 1.12
CA SER A 35 -1.79 5.29 -0.32
C SER A 35 -2.22 6.63 -0.91
N GLY A 36 -2.80 7.51 -0.09
CA GLY A 36 -3.33 8.82 -0.47
C GLY A 36 -4.85 8.88 -0.38
N GLU A 37 -5.41 10.04 -0.68
CA GLU A 37 -6.84 10.33 -0.54
C GLU A 37 -7.42 10.92 -1.82
N LEU A 38 -8.75 10.90 -1.94
CA LEU A 38 -9.46 11.68 -2.93
C LEU A 38 -9.55 13.12 -2.47
N PHE A 39 -9.41 14.06 -3.41
CA PHE A 39 -9.64 15.48 -3.16
C PHE A 39 -10.48 16.05 -4.29
N ASN A 40 -11.37 16.95 -3.93
CA ASN A 40 -12.37 17.49 -4.85
C ASN A 40 -11.85 18.75 -5.56
N VAL A 41 -12.45 19.04 -6.71
CA VAL A 41 -12.27 20.31 -7.41
C VAL A 41 -12.78 21.45 -6.51
N PHE A 42 -12.11 22.62 -6.57
CA PHE A 42 -12.46 23.76 -5.73
C PHE A 42 -13.93 24.16 -5.89
N LEU A 43 -14.67 24.19 -4.77
CA LEU A 43 -16.12 24.45 -4.69
C LEU A 43 -17.03 23.43 -5.40
N ASP A 44 -16.54 22.22 -5.67
CA ASP A 44 -17.29 21.14 -6.29
C ASP A 44 -17.24 19.86 -5.42
N ASP A 45 -18.15 18.92 -5.66
CA ASP A 45 -18.11 17.57 -5.08
C ASP A 45 -17.42 16.54 -6.00
N HIS A 46 -17.03 16.95 -7.21
CA HIS A 46 -16.31 16.12 -8.18
C HIS A 46 -14.84 15.85 -7.74
N PRO A 47 -14.41 14.58 -7.58
CA PRO A 47 -13.03 14.25 -7.22
C PRO A 47 -12.09 14.29 -8.43
N TYR A 48 -10.85 14.74 -8.23
CA TYR A 48 -9.80 14.49 -9.21
C TYR A 48 -9.51 12.98 -9.36
N PRO A 49 -8.96 12.54 -10.50
CA PRO A 49 -8.54 11.15 -10.66
C PRO A 49 -7.50 10.78 -9.60
N PHE A 50 -7.77 9.73 -8.82
CA PHE A 50 -6.86 9.26 -7.79
C PHE A 50 -5.47 8.93 -8.36
N LYS A 51 -4.43 9.40 -7.67
CA LYS A 51 -3.03 9.10 -7.96
C LYS A 51 -2.38 8.55 -6.69
N VAL A 52 -2.20 7.23 -6.66
CA VAL A 52 -1.57 6.55 -5.53
C VAL A 52 -0.17 7.11 -5.25
N ASN A 53 0.16 7.26 -3.98
CA ASN A 53 1.50 7.57 -3.50
C ASN A 53 2.52 6.56 -4.08
N PRO A 54 3.54 7.00 -4.83
CA PRO A 54 4.60 6.12 -5.34
C PRO A 54 5.26 5.27 -4.27
N GLN A 55 5.42 5.80 -3.05
CA GLN A 55 6.02 5.06 -1.93
C GLN A 55 5.15 3.89 -1.48
N PHE A 56 3.82 3.99 -1.61
CA PHE A 56 2.90 2.91 -1.26
C PHE A 56 2.92 1.81 -2.33
N LYS A 57 2.73 2.17 -3.61
CA LYS A 57 2.72 1.18 -4.71
C LYS A 57 4.08 0.54 -4.99
N ALA A 58 5.16 1.07 -4.41
CA ALA A 58 6.47 0.41 -4.44
C ALA A 58 6.44 -0.94 -3.69
N TRP A 59 5.57 -1.10 -2.70
CA TRP A 59 5.46 -2.32 -1.91
C TRP A 59 4.45 -3.30 -2.48
N VAL A 60 3.23 -2.80 -2.77
CA VAL A 60 2.09 -3.63 -3.17
C VAL A 60 1.49 -3.12 -4.48
N PRO A 61 1.02 -4.00 -5.39
CA PRO A 61 0.45 -3.61 -6.68
C PRO A 61 -1.00 -3.09 -6.55
N VAL A 62 -1.28 -2.27 -5.55
CA VAL A 62 -2.58 -1.64 -5.31
C VAL A 62 -2.50 -0.18 -5.72
N THR A 63 -3.08 0.17 -6.86
CA THR A 63 -2.94 1.51 -7.46
C THR A 63 -4.21 2.36 -7.46
N GLN A 64 -5.37 1.72 -7.25
CA GLN A 64 -6.68 2.36 -7.43
C GLN A 64 -7.44 2.61 -6.13
N VAL A 65 -6.90 2.19 -4.98
CA VAL A 65 -7.62 2.21 -3.70
C VAL A 65 -7.01 3.29 -2.77
N PRO A 66 -7.73 4.39 -2.50
CA PRO A 66 -7.31 5.41 -1.54
C PRO A 66 -7.46 4.89 -0.10
N ASN A 67 -6.99 5.66 0.88
CA ASN A 67 -7.18 5.42 2.32
C ASN A 67 -6.59 4.10 2.83
N CYS A 68 -5.68 3.49 2.08
CA CYS A 68 -4.93 2.31 2.51
C CYS A 68 -3.67 2.73 3.25
N TRP A 69 -3.31 1.95 4.27
CA TRP A 69 -2.12 2.19 5.07
C TRP A 69 -1.23 0.97 5.12
N LEU A 70 0.07 1.16 4.93
CA LEU A 70 1.08 0.13 5.06
C LEU A 70 2.03 0.48 6.22
N LEU A 71 2.12 -0.39 7.22
CA LEU A 71 3.08 -0.26 8.32
C LEU A 71 4.18 -1.30 8.14
N VAL A 72 5.42 -0.82 8.12
CA VAL A 72 6.64 -1.63 7.94
C VAL A 72 7.72 -1.21 8.92
N ASP A 73 8.37 -2.20 9.52
CA ASP A 73 9.52 -2.03 10.41
C ASP A 73 10.80 -2.69 9.86
N GLY A 74 10.71 -3.34 8.70
CA GLY A 74 11.83 -4.04 8.08
C GLY A 74 12.17 -5.40 8.69
N VAL A 75 11.43 -5.88 9.68
CA VAL A 75 11.66 -7.16 10.37
C VAL A 75 10.41 -8.04 10.33
N ASN A 76 9.28 -7.53 10.81
CA ASN A 76 8.02 -8.26 10.90
C ASN A 76 7.28 -8.25 9.55
N LYS A 77 6.30 -9.17 9.38
CA LYS A 77 5.44 -9.18 8.18
C LYS A 77 4.76 -7.81 8.04
N PRO A 78 4.87 -7.12 6.88
CA PRO A 78 4.20 -5.85 6.62
C PRO A 78 2.70 -5.92 6.92
N LYS A 79 2.17 -4.89 7.58
CA LYS A 79 0.74 -4.79 7.89
C LYS A 79 0.05 -3.85 6.91
N LEU A 80 -0.95 -4.37 6.20
CA LEU A 80 -1.75 -3.60 5.25
C LEU A 80 -3.17 -3.45 5.79
N TRP A 81 -3.58 -2.20 6.07
CA TRP A 81 -4.99 -1.86 6.19
C TRP A 81 -5.51 -1.49 4.82
N PHE A 82 -6.32 -2.38 4.25
CA PHE A 82 -6.92 -2.20 2.94
C PHE A 82 -8.30 -1.56 3.10
N TYR A 83 -8.52 -0.43 2.43
CA TYR A 83 -9.80 0.27 2.46
C TYR A 83 -10.84 -0.50 1.64
N LEU A 84 -11.84 -1.07 2.32
CA LEU A 84 -12.92 -1.84 1.73
C LEU A 84 -14.26 -1.37 2.34
N PRO A 85 -14.81 -0.23 1.89
CA PRO A 85 -16.07 0.28 2.41
C PRO A 85 -17.22 -0.67 2.03
N VAL A 86 -18.23 -0.74 2.90
CA VAL A 86 -19.43 -1.54 2.68
C VAL A 86 -20.61 -0.58 2.57
N ASP A 87 -20.95 -0.25 1.33
CA ASP A 87 -22.07 0.62 1.00
C ASP A 87 -22.73 0.18 -0.32
N TYR A 88 -23.93 0.71 -0.59
CA TYR A 88 -24.69 0.38 -1.81
C TYR A 88 -24.38 1.32 -2.99
N TRP A 89 -23.49 2.30 -2.81
CA TRP A 89 -23.19 3.33 -3.81
C TRP A 89 -22.09 2.88 -4.77
N HIS A 90 -21.09 2.16 -4.27
CA HIS A 90 -19.89 1.81 -5.01
C HIS A 90 -19.80 0.31 -5.28
N ASN A 91 -19.03 -0.04 -6.32
CA ASN A 91 -18.67 -1.43 -6.57
C ASN A 91 -17.63 -1.90 -5.55
N VAL A 92 -17.98 -2.91 -4.75
CA VAL A 92 -17.05 -3.58 -3.85
C VAL A 92 -16.46 -4.78 -4.57
N GLU A 93 -15.23 -4.63 -5.07
CA GLU A 93 -14.48 -5.78 -5.59
C GLU A 93 -13.94 -6.64 -4.44
N PRO A 94 -14.01 -7.98 -4.54
CA PRO A 94 -13.42 -8.86 -3.54
C PRO A 94 -11.90 -8.69 -3.49
N LEU A 95 -11.31 -8.85 -2.30
CA LEU A 95 -9.88 -8.74 -2.09
C LEU A 95 -9.09 -9.62 -3.10
N PRO A 96 -8.04 -9.09 -3.75
CA PRO A 96 -7.18 -9.87 -4.63
C PRO A 96 -6.61 -11.07 -3.86
N LYS A 97 -6.72 -12.29 -4.44
CA LYS A 97 -6.18 -13.52 -3.83
C LYS A 97 -4.72 -13.39 -3.41
N LEU A 98 -3.93 -12.60 -4.13
CA LEU A 98 -2.50 -12.38 -3.85
C LEU A 98 -2.20 -11.69 -2.51
N LEU A 99 -3.20 -11.05 -1.87
CA LEU A 99 -3.03 -10.35 -0.60
C LEU A 99 -3.44 -11.21 0.62
N LEU A 100 -3.97 -12.41 0.39
CA LEU A 100 -4.49 -13.30 1.43
C LEU A 100 -3.48 -14.33 1.94
N ASP A 101 -2.32 -14.47 1.27
CA ASP A 101 -1.23 -15.41 1.60
C ASP A 101 0.02 -14.66 2.12
#